data_AF-A0A832ZIM9-F1
#
_entry.id   AF-A0A832ZIM9-F1
#
_cell.length_a   1.000
_cell.length_b   1.000
_cell.length_c   1.000
_cell.angle_alpha   90.00
_cell.angle_beta   90.00
_cell.angle_gamma   90.00
#
_symmetry.space_group_name_H-M   'P 1'
#
loop_
_entity.id
_entity.type
_entity.pdbx_description
1 polymer ?
#
loop_
_entity_poly.entity_id
_entity_poly.type
_entity_poly.pdbx_seq_one_letter_code
_entity_poly.pdbx_strand_id
1 'polypeptide(L)'
;KLIPLKETLRYAGILPPLKTPNHPKARNLHNMEFREGLVVSIRDDGVALVDVGLSRLAELHGVNVKPGDRVVVKVYKKGNSIKCSLSTPKHYWCYSVHTVNSLKEVLKFKKWSLKIATSKYGDNIVKLKNKLKEDLLKAKSVLIAFGSPYEGLWEIARREGLKLDKVFHYILNTIPYQGTETVRTEEAVYATLEALCLIEAENL
;
A
#
# COMPACT_ATOMS: atom_id res chain seq x y z
N LYS A 1 -2.18 18.83 -10.46
CA LYS A 1 -0.85 19.27 -9.99
C LYS A 1 0.17 18.12 -10.04
N LEU A 2 -0.12 16.93 -9.48
CA LEU A 2 0.82 15.79 -9.53
C LEU A 2 0.67 14.88 -10.75
N ILE A 3 -0.57 14.64 -11.18
CA ILE A 3 -0.85 13.79 -12.34
C ILE A 3 -1.20 14.71 -13.52
N PRO A 4 -0.42 14.72 -14.60
CA PRO A 4 -0.77 15.47 -15.81
C PRO A 4 -1.98 14.81 -16.50
N LEU A 5 -2.67 15.58 -17.35
CA LEU A 5 -3.71 15.00 -18.20
C LEU A 5 -3.08 13.95 -19.12
N LYS A 6 -3.56 12.72 -19.02
CA LYS A 6 -3.12 11.58 -19.82
C LYS A 6 -4.33 10.86 -20.38
N GLU A 7 -4.28 10.51 -21.66
CA GLU A 7 -5.35 9.77 -22.32
C GLU A 7 -5.63 8.43 -21.62
N THR A 8 -4.58 7.77 -21.15
CA THR A 8 -4.67 6.52 -20.38
C THR A 8 -5.43 6.66 -19.04
N LEU A 9 -5.68 7.88 -18.57
CA LEU A 9 -6.41 8.18 -17.33
C LEU A 9 -7.74 8.91 -17.58
N ARG A 10 -8.22 8.99 -18.83
CA ARG A 10 -9.44 9.76 -19.20
C ARG A 10 -10.69 9.32 -18.42
N TYR A 11 -10.77 8.06 -18.04
CA TYR A 11 -11.89 7.49 -17.28
C TYR A 11 -11.61 7.35 -15.78
N ALA A 12 -10.51 7.86 -15.25
CA ALA A 12 -10.20 7.74 -13.82
C ALA A 12 -11.28 8.32 -12.90
N GLY A 13 -12.15 9.22 -13.42
CA GLY A 13 -13.28 9.78 -12.69
C GLY A 13 -14.41 8.79 -12.37
N ILE A 14 -14.49 7.62 -13.03
CA ILE A 14 -15.51 6.60 -12.72
C ILE A 14 -15.08 5.63 -11.61
N LEU A 15 -13.81 5.72 -11.16
CA LEU A 15 -13.29 4.83 -10.14
C LEU A 15 -14.05 5.03 -8.82
N PRO A 16 -14.35 3.94 -8.08
CA PRO A 16 -15.01 4.05 -6.80
C PRO A 16 -14.13 4.85 -5.81
N PRO A 17 -14.72 5.77 -5.02
CA PRO A 17 -13.94 6.63 -4.14
C PRO A 17 -13.36 5.85 -2.96
N LEU A 18 -12.06 6.02 -2.70
CA LEU A 18 -11.40 5.54 -1.48
C LEU A 18 -11.55 6.56 -0.36
N LYS A 19 -12.40 6.27 0.63
CA LYS A 19 -12.59 7.10 1.83
C LYS A 19 -11.61 6.70 2.94
N THR A 20 -10.31 6.82 2.66
CA THR A 20 -9.23 6.48 3.59
C THR A 20 -8.84 7.68 4.47
N PRO A 21 -8.18 7.48 5.62
CA PRO A 21 -7.80 8.57 6.54
C PRO A 21 -6.98 9.70 5.89
N ASN A 22 -6.18 9.39 4.87
CA ASN A 22 -5.38 10.34 4.11
C ASN A 22 -6.19 11.15 3.06
N HIS A 23 -7.49 10.91 2.92
CA HIS A 23 -8.42 11.66 2.05
C HIS A 23 -9.49 12.42 2.88
N PRO A 24 -9.11 13.41 3.71
CA PRO A 24 -10.06 14.16 4.51
C PRO A 24 -11.01 14.98 3.62
N LYS A 25 -12.32 14.82 3.83
CA LYS A 25 -13.35 15.61 3.12
C LYS A 25 -13.42 17.06 3.56
N ALA A 26 -13.05 17.33 4.82
CA ALA A 26 -13.14 18.65 5.40
C ALA A 26 -12.00 19.54 4.90
N ARG A 27 -12.37 20.67 4.27
CA ARG A 27 -11.46 21.79 4.01
C ARG A 27 -11.20 22.62 5.27
N ASN A 28 -11.84 22.27 6.37
CA ASN A 28 -11.61 22.89 7.68
C ASN A 28 -10.39 22.26 8.32
N LEU A 29 -9.60 23.09 8.99
CA LEU A 29 -8.44 22.67 9.74
C LEU A 29 -8.87 22.08 11.09
N HIS A 30 -8.50 20.83 11.36
CA HIS A 30 -8.47 20.31 12.72
C HIS A 30 -7.03 20.35 13.23
N ASN A 31 -6.81 21.00 14.37
CA ASN A 31 -5.47 21.13 14.93
C ASN A 31 -4.86 19.75 15.20
N MET A 32 -3.59 19.59 14.81
CA MET A 32 -2.79 18.36 14.95
C MET A 32 -3.27 17.16 14.12
N GLU A 33 -4.17 17.37 13.16
CA GLU A 33 -4.56 16.33 12.21
C GLU A 33 -3.43 16.02 11.22
N PHE A 34 -3.38 14.77 10.75
CA PHE A 34 -2.44 14.37 9.70
C PHE A 34 -3.00 14.72 8.33
N ARG A 35 -2.14 15.18 7.42
CA ARG A 35 -2.48 15.43 6.02
C ARG A 35 -1.34 15.04 5.10
N GLU A 36 -1.71 14.62 3.89
CA GLU A 36 -0.79 14.61 2.76
C GLU A 36 -0.51 16.05 2.33
N GLY A 37 0.76 16.35 2.07
CA GLY A 37 1.24 17.66 1.65
C GLY A 37 2.06 17.56 0.38
N LEU A 38 1.86 18.51 -0.53
CA LEU A 38 2.73 18.72 -1.68
C LEU A 38 3.55 19.99 -1.46
N VAL A 39 4.88 19.86 -1.44
CA VAL A 39 5.76 21.04 -1.38
C VAL A 39 5.63 21.80 -2.71
N VAL A 40 5.12 23.03 -2.66
CA VAL A 40 4.86 23.86 -3.84
C VAL A 40 6.07 24.71 -4.18
N SER A 41 6.66 25.35 -3.18
CA SER A 41 7.81 26.24 -3.32
C SER A 41 8.55 26.38 -1.99
N ILE A 42 9.75 26.96 -2.06
CA ILE A 42 10.57 27.33 -0.90
C ILE A 42 10.82 28.82 -1.01
N ARG A 43 10.56 29.56 0.07
CA ARG A 43 10.83 30.99 0.17
C ARG A 43 12.34 31.25 0.31
N ASP A 44 12.75 32.49 0.11
CA ASP A 44 14.16 32.91 0.25
C ASP A 44 14.70 32.73 1.68
N ASP A 45 13.82 32.75 2.68
CA ASP A 45 14.14 32.49 4.09
C ASP A 45 14.24 30.99 4.43
N GLY A 46 14.11 30.11 3.42
CA GLY A 46 14.17 28.65 3.58
C GLY A 46 12.87 28.00 4.04
N VAL A 47 11.77 28.75 4.19
CA VAL A 47 10.47 28.19 4.60
C VAL A 47 9.79 27.52 3.41
N ALA A 48 9.46 26.23 3.55
CA ALA A 48 8.74 25.49 2.53
C ALA A 48 7.22 25.74 2.63
N LEU A 49 6.59 26.00 1.49
CA LEU A 49 5.14 26.18 1.37
C LEU A 49 4.50 24.89 0.86
N VAL A 50 3.60 24.33 1.67
CA VAL A 50 3.03 22.99 1.45
C VAL A 50 1.53 23.08 1.22
N ASP A 51 1.06 22.55 0.10
CA ASP A 51 -0.35 22.38 -0.22
C ASP A 51 -0.87 21.13 0.52
N VAL A 52 -1.65 21.37 1.57
CA VAL A 52 -2.25 20.34 2.44
C VAL A 52 -3.77 20.22 2.21
N GLY A 53 -4.28 20.68 1.06
CA GLY A 53 -5.71 20.63 0.75
C GLY A 53 -6.58 21.56 1.62
N LEU A 54 -5.98 22.62 2.17
CA LEU A 54 -6.66 23.71 2.87
C LEU A 54 -6.72 24.95 1.97
N SER A 55 -7.46 25.99 2.40
CA SER A 55 -7.58 27.24 1.64
C SER A 55 -6.28 28.05 1.54
N ARG A 56 -5.30 27.80 2.41
CA ARG A 56 -3.98 28.43 2.41
C ARG A 56 -2.88 27.36 2.52
N LEU A 57 -1.71 27.66 1.96
CA LEU A 57 -0.52 26.82 2.10
C LEU A 57 -0.05 26.80 3.57
N ALA A 58 0.41 25.64 4.01
CA ALA A 58 1.01 25.47 5.32
C ALA A 58 2.51 25.76 5.25
N GLU A 59 3.05 26.42 6.28
CA GLU A 59 4.48 26.68 6.39
C GLU A 59 5.19 25.53 7.10
N LEU A 60 6.20 24.97 6.44
CA LEU A 60 7.05 23.91 6.95
C LEU A 60 8.47 24.48 7.15
N HIS A 61 8.95 24.44 8.39
CA HIS A 61 10.18 25.09 8.82
C HIS A 61 11.27 24.07 9.14
N GLY A 62 12.53 24.41 8.86
CA GLY A 62 13.70 23.68 9.38
C GLY A 62 13.89 22.25 8.86
N VAL A 63 13.41 21.97 7.65
CA VAL A 63 13.56 20.64 7.02
C VAL A 63 14.06 20.77 5.59
N ASN A 64 14.89 19.82 5.17
CA ASN A 64 15.40 19.75 3.81
C ASN A 64 14.37 19.02 2.92
N VAL A 65 13.61 19.79 2.15
CA VAL A 65 12.62 19.31 1.18
C VAL A 65 12.80 20.08 -0.13
N LYS A 66 12.22 19.58 -1.21
CA LYS A 66 12.26 20.19 -2.54
C LYS A 66 10.85 20.41 -3.08
N PRO A 67 10.63 21.43 -3.93
CA PRO A 67 9.38 21.55 -4.67
C PRO A 67 9.05 20.26 -5.43
N GLY A 68 7.82 19.78 -5.31
CA GLY A 68 7.35 18.51 -5.85
C GLY A 68 7.35 17.35 -4.85
N ASP A 69 8.04 17.47 -3.71
CA ASP A 69 8.04 16.42 -2.69
C ASP A 69 6.65 16.21 -2.10
N ARG A 70 6.30 14.93 -1.90
CA ARG A 70 5.13 14.52 -1.14
C ARG A 70 5.54 14.22 0.30
N VAL A 71 4.88 14.89 1.24
CA VAL A 71 5.18 14.78 2.67
C VAL A 71 3.92 14.45 3.46
N VAL A 72 4.09 13.70 4.55
CA VAL A 72 3.02 13.55 5.54
C VAL A 72 3.31 14.49 6.70
N VAL A 73 2.34 15.32 7.04
CA VAL A 73 2.51 16.39 8.02
C VAL A 73 1.38 16.42 9.04
N LYS A 74 1.67 16.93 10.23
CA LYS A 74 0.64 17.43 11.15
C LYS A 74 0.44 18.91 10.93
N VAL A 75 -0.80 19.34 10.78
CA VAL A 75 -1.16 20.75 10.54
C VAL A 75 -1.72 21.39 11.80
N TYR A 76 -1.39 22.66 12.04
CA TYR A 76 -1.91 23.43 13.17
C TYR A 76 -1.94 24.92 12.85
N LYS A 77 -2.86 25.65 13.51
CA LYS A 77 -2.97 27.10 13.37
C LYS A 77 -2.05 27.80 14.36
N LYS A 78 -1.29 28.80 13.91
CA LYS A 78 -0.52 29.70 14.78
C LYS A 78 -0.81 31.15 14.36
N GLY A 79 -1.66 31.84 15.11
CA GLY A 79 -2.16 33.16 14.72
C GLY A 79 -2.96 33.09 13.42
N ASN A 80 -2.55 33.88 12.42
CA ASN A 80 -3.20 33.92 11.10
C ASN A 80 -2.58 32.96 10.06
N SER A 81 -1.49 32.26 10.40
CA SER A 81 -0.84 31.30 9.51
C SER A 81 -1.16 29.85 9.87
N ILE A 82 -1.12 28.99 8.85
CA ILE A 82 -1.18 27.54 9.00
C ILE A 82 0.27 27.05 8.97
N LYS A 83 0.65 26.29 9.98
CA LYS A 83 1.98 25.68 10.07
C LYS A 83 1.85 24.18 10.03
N CYS A 84 2.93 23.50 9.65
CA CYS A 84 2.97 22.06 9.70
C CYS A 84 4.36 21.52 10.07
N SER A 85 4.40 20.26 10.45
CA SER A 85 5.61 19.53 10.79
C SER A 85 5.55 18.12 10.20
N LEU A 86 6.68 17.62 9.67
CA LEU A 86 6.78 16.23 9.19
C LEU A 86 6.37 15.26 10.31
N SER A 87 5.56 14.26 9.97
CA SER A 87 5.08 13.29 10.93
C SER A 87 4.65 11.99 10.26
N THR A 88 4.70 10.89 11.02
CA THR A 88 4.29 9.57 10.53
C THR A 88 3.02 9.12 11.28
N PRO A 89 1.91 8.83 10.58
CA PRO A 89 0.70 8.30 11.18
C PRO A 89 0.93 6.92 11.80
N LYS A 90 0.25 6.65 12.92
CA LYS A 90 0.26 5.34 13.59
C LYS A 90 -0.83 4.40 13.10
N HIS A 91 -1.83 4.93 12.41
CA HIS A 91 -2.95 4.19 11.83
C HIS A 91 -2.75 4.03 10.32
N TYR A 92 -3.62 3.22 9.69
CA TYR A 92 -3.58 3.00 8.25
C TYR A 92 -3.57 4.33 7.47
N TRP A 93 -2.56 4.49 6.62
CA TRP A 93 -2.34 5.71 5.84
C TRP A 93 -2.18 5.38 4.35
N CYS A 94 -3.11 4.56 3.85
CA CYS A 94 -3.11 4.06 2.48
C CYS A 94 -1.85 3.22 2.16
N TYR A 95 -1.50 3.14 0.88
CA TYR A 95 -0.40 2.32 0.36
C TYR A 95 0.51 3.14 -0.56
N SER A 96 1.75 2.66 -0.69
CA SER A 96 2.71 3.13 -1.69
C SER A 96 2.72 2.17 -2.87
N VAL A 97 2.84 2.72 -4.09
CA VAL A 97 2.93 1.92 -5.32
C VAL A 97 4.39 1.87 -5.76
N HIS A 98 4.87 0.65 -6.04
CA HIS A 98 6.20 0.40 -6.58
C HIS A 98 6.07 -0.43 -7.85
N THR A 99 6.84 -0.06 -8.87
CA THR A 99 6.96 -0.83 -10.11
C THR A 99 8.32 -1.50 -10.15
N VAL A 100 8.33 -2.79 -10.42
CA VAL A 100 9.54 -3.63 -10.55
C VAL A 100 9.39 -4.53 -11.76
N ASN A 101 10.50 -5.03 -12.29
CA ASN A 101 10.50 -5.73 -13.57
C ASN A 101 10.41 -7.26 -13.45
N SER A 102 10.54 -7.81 -12.24
CA SER A 102 10.58 -9.26 -12.02
C SER A 102 10.15 -9.69 -10.62
N LEU A 103 9.76 -10.94 -10.46
CA LEU A 103 9.51 -11.56 -9.16
C LEU A 103 10.79 -11.58 -8.31
N LYS A 104 11.96 -11.78 -8.93
CA LYS A 104 13.27 -11.65 -8.27
C LYS A 104 13.46 -10.29 -7.61
N GLU A 105 13.08 -9.20 -8.27
CA GLU A 105 13.19 -7.86 -7.71
C GLU A 105 12.23 -7.67 -6.53
N VAL A 106 10.98 -8.13 -6.62
CA VAL A 106 10.02 -8.09 -5.49
C VAL A 106 10.59 -8.79 -4.25
N LEU A 107 11.18 -9.97 -4.44
CA LEU A 107 11.74 -10.77 -3.36
C LEU A 107 12.95 -10.09 -2.68
N LYS A 108 13.69 -9.26 -3.42
CA LYS A 108 14.85 -8.49 -2.93
C LYS A 108 14.51 -7.08 -2.47
N PHE A 109 13.32 -6.58 -2.82
CA PHE A 109 12.89 -5.20 -2.57
C PHE A 109 13.06 -4.78 -1.11
N LYS A 110 12.75 -5.70 -0.18
CA LYS A 110 13.13 -5.60 1.23
C LYS A 110 13.21 -6.99 1.86
N LYS A 111 13.70 -7.05 3.09
CA LYS A 111 13.71 -8.30 3.89
C LYS A 111 12.30 -8.59 4.42
N TRP A 112 11.55 -9.39 3.68
CA TRP A 112 10.22 -9.88 4.07
C TRP A 112 10.32 -10.96 5.16
N SER A 113 9.58 -10.82 6.25
CA SER A 113 9.54 -11.80 7.35
C SER A 113 8.71 -13.02 6.96
N LEU A 114 7.62 -12.81 6.21
CA LEU A 114 6.74 -13.86 5.71
C LEU A 114 6.49 -13.64 4.22
N LYS A 115 6.61 -14.71 3.43
CA LYS A 115 6.39 -14.69 1.98
C LYS A 115 5.36 -15.76 1.63
N ILE A 116 4.23 -15.33 1.09
CA ILE A 116 3.09 -16.15 0.70
C ILE A 116 2.89 -16.00 -0.81
N ALA A 117 2.90 -17.11 -1.53
CA ALA A 117 2.47 -17.18 -2.93
C ALA A 117 1.05 -17.75 -2.99
N THR A 118 0.20 -17.20 -3.85
CA THR A 118 -1.14 -17.78 -4.09
C THR A 118 -1.14 -18.66 -5.33
N SER A 119 -1.75 -19.84 -5.24
CA SER A 119 -1.92 -20.76 -6.38
C SER A 119 -3.07 -21.74 -6.12
N LYS A 120 -3.85 -22.05 -7.17
CA LYS A 120 -4.88 -23.11 -7.08
C LYS A 120 -4.30 -24.49 -6.79
N TYR A 121 -3.03 -24.70 -7.12
CA TYR A 121 -2.26 -25.91 -6.83
C TYR A 121 -1.50 -25.85 -5.50
N GLY A 122 -1.69 -24.79 -4.72
CA GLY A 122 -1.09 -24.64 -3.40
C GLY A 122 -1.80 -25.47 -2.32
N ASP A 123 -1.23 -25.46 -1.13
CA ASP A 123 -1.82 -26.07 0.04
C ASP A 123 -3.14 -25.38 0.40
N ASN A 124 -4.16 -26.17 0.74
CA ASN A 124 -5.44 -25.64 1.17
C ASN A 124 -5.26 -24.81 2.46
N ILE A 125 -5.62 -23.52 2.39
CA ILE A 125 -5.46 -22.57 3.51
C ILE A 125 -6.10 -23.04 4.81
N VAL A 126 -7.22 -23.78 4.73
CA VAL A 126 -7.93 -24.31 5.90
C VAL A 126 -7.06 -25.31 6.68
N LYS A 127 -6.29 -26.15 5.96
CA LYS A 127 -5.42 -27.15 6.58
C LYS A 127 -4.23 -26.53 7.31
N LEU A 128 -3.75 -25.39 6.83
CA LEU A 128 -2.58 -24.70 7.38
C LEU A 128 -2.95 -23.57 8.35
N LYS A 129 -4.24 -23.37 8.63
CA LYS A 129 -4.77 -22.24 9.40
C LYS A 129 -4.00 -21.94 10.69
N ASN A 130 -3.81 -22.93 11.56
CA ASN A 130 -3.16 -22.72 12.87
C ASN A 130 -1.69 -22.31 12.72
N LYS A 131 -0.95 -22.98 11.83
CA LYS A 131 0.46 -22.66 11.58
C LYS A 131 0.61 -21.28 10.94
N LEU A 132 -0.25 -20.99 9.95
CA LEU A 132 -0.27 -19.70 9.28
C LEU A 132 -0.61 -18.56 10.24
N LYS A 133 -1.55 -18.79 11.17
CA LYS A 133 -1.90 -17.85 12.24
C LYS A 133 -0.68 -17.47 13.08
N GLU A 134 0.08 -18.46 13.57
CA GLU A 134 1.29 -18.19 14.35
C GLU A 134 2.35 -17.39 13.58
N ASP A 135 2.57 -17.73 12.31
CA ASP A 135 3.57 -17.07 11.48
C ASP A 135 3.15 -15.64 11.11
N LEU A 136 1.86 -15.39 10.88
CA LEU A 136 1.31 -14.05 10.66
C LEU A 136 1.53 -13.17 11.90
N LEU A 137 1.23 -13.67 13.10
CA LEU A 137 1.42 -12.92 14.36
C LEU A 137 2.89 -12.55 14.62
N LYS A 138 3.82 -13.42 14.23
CA LYS A 138 5.27 -13.19 14.41
C LYS A 138 5.85 -12.30 13.30
N ALA A 139 5.18 -12.17 12.16
CA ALA A 139 5.70 -11.50 10.99
C ALA A 139 5.66 -9.96 11.15
N LYS A 140 6.83 -9.33 11.06
CA LYS A 140 6.93 -7.85 10.99
C LYS A 140 6.61 -7.29 9.60
N SER A 141 6.67 -8.15 8.58
CA SER A 141 6.36 -7.80 7.20
C SER A 141 5.94 -9.03 6.41
N VAL A 142 4.83 -8.91 5.67
CA VAL A 142 4.26 -9.99 4.87
C VAL A 142 4.28 -9.58 3.40
N LEU A 143 4.81 -10.45 2.54
CA LEU A 143 4.65 -10.37 1.08
C LEU A 143 3.60 -11.39 0.68
N ILE A 144 2.57 -10.94 -0.02
CA ILE A 144 1.58 -11.80 -0.67
C ILE A 144 1.74 -11.58 -2.18
N ALA A 145 2.10 -12.63 -2.90
CA ALA A 145 2.27 -12.60 -4.35
C ALA A 145 1.07 -13.23 -5.03
N PHE A 146 0.65 -12.62 -6.13
CA PHE A 146 -0.43 -13.11 -7.00
C PHE A 146 0.09 -13.33 -8.41
N GLY A 147 -0.47 -14.31 -9.11
CA GLY A 147 -0.18 -14.55 -10.52
C GLY A 147 -0.77 -13.47 -11.44
N SER A 148 -0.38 -13.55 -12.69
CA SER A 148 -0.96 -12.74 -13.78
C SER A 148 -2.18 -13.44 -14.39
N PRO A 149 -2.94 -12.77 -15.27
CA PRO A 149 -4.08 -13.40 -15.95
C PRO A 149 -3.72 -14.64 -16.79
N TYR A 150 -2.48 -14.73 -17.28
CA TYR A 150 -2.04 -15.79 -18.21
C TYR A 150 -1.01 -16.75 -17.61
N GLU A 151 -0.25 -16.30 -16.61
CA GLU A 151 0.79 -17.09 -15.94
C GLU A 151 0.56 -17.09 -14.43
N GLY A 152 0.51 -18.28 -13.83
CA GLY A 152 0.59 -18.44 -12.39
C GLY A 152 2.01 -18.18 -11.86
N LEU A 153 2.15 -18.16 -10.53
CA LEU A 153 3.45 -17.90 -9.91
C LEU A 153 4.46 -19.03 -10.14
N TRP A 154 4.01 -20.26 -10.38
CA TRP A 154 4.89 -21.38 -10.72
C TRP A 154 5.58 -21.16 -12.07
N GLU A 155 4.81 -20.71 -13.06
CA GLU A 155 5.26 -20.40 -14.41
C GLU A 155 6.21 -19.19 -14.39
N ILE A 156 5.81 -18.11 -13.71
CA ILE A 156 6.64 -16.91 -13.55
C ILE A 156 7.96 -17.24 -12.87
N ALA A 157 7.93 -17.98 -11.75
CA ALA A 157 9.13 -18.39 -11.04
C ALA A 157 10.04 -19.23 -11.94
N ARG A 158 9.49 -20.21 -12.67
CA ARG A 158 10.26 -21.08 -13.57
C ARG A 158 10.91 -20.28 -14.70
N ARG A 159 10.17 -19.37 -15.33
CA ARG A 159 10.67 -18.49 -16.40
C ARG A 159 11.82 -17.61 -15.90
N GLU A 160 11.75 -17.17 -14.66
CA GLU A 160 12.83 -16.44 -14.01
C GLU A 160 13.94 -17.35 -13.45
N GLY A 161 13.89 -18.67 -13.58
CA GLY A 161 14.89 -19.58 -13.03
C GLY A 161 14.87 -19.66 -11.49
N LEU A 162 13.70 -19.47 -10.89
CA LEU A 162 13.44 -19.64 -9.46
C LEU A 162 12.66 -20.95 -9.22
N LYS A 163 12.85 -21.52 -8.02
CA LYS A 163 11.98 -22.57 -7.49
C LYS A 163 11.03 -21.93 -6.48
N LEU A 164 9.73 -21.88 -6.78
CA LEU A 164 8.74 -21.14 -5.99
C LEU A 164 8.73 -21.62 -4.52
N ASP A 165 8.79 -22.93 -4.31
CA ASP A 165 8.84 -23.62 -3.01
C ASP A 165 10.12 -23.35 -2.20
N LYS A 166 11.17 -22.82 -2.85
CA LYS A 166 12.43 -22.44 -2.19
C LYS A 166 12.48 -20.96 -1.84
N VAL A 167 11.65 -20.13 -2.48
CA VAL A 167 11.68 -18.67 -2.29
C VAL A 167 10.49 -18.13 -1.51
N PHE A 168 9.38 -18.88 -1.42
CA PHE A 168 8.22 -18.59 -0.57
C PHE A 168 8.15 -19.53 0.62
N HIS A 169 7.61 -19.05 1.74
CA HIS A 169 7.38 -19.88 2.94
C HIS A 169 6.08 -20.68 2.81
N TYR A 170 5.09 -20.11 2.11
CA TYR A 170 3.81 -20.73 1.85
C TYR A 170 3.43 -20.58 0.38
N ILE A 171 2.82 -21.62 -0.18
CA ILE A 171 2.12 -21.58 -1.47
C ILE A 171 0.69 -22.01 -1.18
N LEU A 172 -0.24 -21.06 -1.12
CA LEU A 172 -1.58 -21.29 -0.60
C LEU A 172 -2.62 -21.30 -1.72
N ASN A 173 -3.52 -22.27 -1.65
CA ASN A 173 -4.83 -22.17 -2.26
C ASN A 173 -5.79 -21.52 -1.25
N THR A 174 -6.09 -20.24 -1.48
CA THR A 174 -6.97 -19.42 -0.63
C THR A 174 -8.44 -19.51 -1.00
N ILE A 175 -8.77 -20.13 -2.14
CA ILE A 175 -10.14 -20.32 -2.65
C ILE A 175 -10.32 -21.81 -2.99
N PRO A 176 -10.33 -22.69 -1.97
CA PRO A 176 -10.48 -24.12 -2.20
C PRO A 176 -11.84 -24.41 -2.84
N TYR A 177 -11.87 -25.42 -3.70
CA TYR A 177 -13.09 -25.83 -4.43
C TYR A 177 -13.71 -24.71 -5.29
N GLN A 178 -12.87 -23.82 -5.86
CA GLN A 178 -13.35 -22.85 -6.84
C GLN A 178 -14.19 -23.53 -7.93
N GLY A 179 -15.41 -23.03 -8.14
CA GLY A 179 -16.34 -23.55 -9.15
C GLY A 179 -16.07 -23.03 -10.56
N THR A 180 -15.01 -22.24 -10.74
CA THR A 180 -14.59 -21.64 -12.00
C THR A 180 -13.22 -22.16 -12.41
N GLU A 181 -12.91 -22.13 -13.70
CA GLU A 181 -11.60 -22.55 -14.21
C GLU A 181 -10.46 -21.66 -13.69
N THR A 182 -10.74 -20.35 -13.63
CA THR A 182 -9.83 -19.31 -13.15
C THR A 182 -10.55 -18.36 -12.19
N VAL A 183 -9.78 -17.76 -11.27
CA VAL A 183 -10.20 -16.63 -10.45
C VAL A 183 -9.33 -15.46 -10.85
N ARG A 184 -9.93 -14.32 -11.19
CA ARG A 184 -9.18 -13.15 -11.65
C ARG A 184 -8.35 -12.58 -10.50
N THR A 185 -7.25 -11.90 -10.83
CA THR A 185 -6.33 -11.37 -9.80
C THR A 185 -7.05 -10.41 -8.85
N GLU A 186 -7.93 -9.55 -9.36
CA GLU A 186 -8.73 -8.62 -8.55
C GLU A 186 -9.68 -9.35 -7.57
N GLU A 187 -10.30 -10.45 -7.99
CA GLU A 187 -11.15 -11.30 -7.14
C GLU A 187 -10.30 -12.03 -6.09
N ALA A 188 -9.16 -12.58 -6.52
CA ALA A 188 -8.24 -13.33 -5.68
C ALA A 188 -7.61 -12.47 -4.59
N VAL A 189 -7.30 -11.20 -4.87
CA VAL A 189 -6.79 -10.24 -3.89
C VAL A 189 -7.79 -10.06 -2.76
N TYR A 190 -9.06 -9.80 -3.06
CA TYR A 190 -10.08 -9.64 -2.02
C TYR A 190 -10.26 -10.91 -1.18
N ALA A 191 -10.48 -12.06 -1.82
CA ALA A 191 -10.71 -13.32 -1.11
C ALA A 191 -9.49 -13.74 -0.25
N THR A 192 -8.28 -13.53 -0.75
CA THR A 192 -7.05 -13.87 -0.01
C THR A 192 -6.85 -12.97 1.20
N LEU A 193 -7.03 -11.66 1.04
CA LEU A 193 -6.88 -10.72 2.14
C LEU A 193 -7.95 -10.94 3.21
N GLU A 194 -9.19 -11.23 2.82
CA GLU A 194 -10.26 -11.57 3.76
C GLU A 194 -9.94 -12.85 4.53
N ALA A 195 -9.53 -13.92 3.84
CA ALA A 195 -9.17 -15.17 4.50
C ALA A 195 -8.02 -14.99 5.50
N LEU A 196 -6.98 -14.24 5.14
CA LEU A 196 -5.87 -13.94 6.06
C LEU A 196 -6.31 -13.05 7.22
N CYS A 197 -7.16 -12.06 6.97
CA CYS A 197 -7.71 -11.18 8.00
C CYS A 197 -8.53 -11.97 9.02
N LEU A 198 -9.38 -12.91 8.59
CA LEU A 198 -10.15 -13.77 9.50
C LEU A 198 -9.24 -14.65 10.36
N ILE A 199 -8.17 -15.20 9.77
CA ILE A 199 -7.18 -16.00 10.52
C ILE A 199 -6.44 -15.16 11.57
N GLU A 200 -6.10 -13.92 11.23
CA GLU A 200 -5.47 -12.97 12.15
C GLU A 200 -6.44 -12.48 13.24
N ALA A 201 -7.72 -12.27 12.90
CA ALA A 201 -8.75 -11.73 13.79
C ALA A 201 -9.18 -12.69 14.90
N GLU A 202 -8.96 -14.00 14.78
CA GLU A 202 -9.15 -14.98 15.87
C GLU A 202 -8.20 -14.78 17.08
N ASN A 203 -7.56 -13.62 17.16
CA ASN A 203 -6.71 -13.16 18.27
C ASN A 203 -7.26 -11.91 18.96
N LEU A 204 -8.33 -11.29 18.44
CA LEU A 204 -9.06 -10.17 19.04
C LEU A 204 -10.24 -10.69 19.87
#